data_AF-X1ULF4-F1
#
_entry.id   AF-X1ULF4-F1
#
_cell.length_a   1.000
_cell.length_b   1.000
_cell.length_c   1.000
_cell.angle_alpha   90.00
_cell.angle_beta   90.00
_cell.angle_gamma   90.00
#
_symmetry.space_group_name_H-M   'P 1'
#
loop_
_entity.id
_entity.type
_entity.pdbx_description
1 polymer ?
#
loop_
_entity_poly.entity_id
_entity_poly.type
_entity_poly.pdbx_seq_one_letter_code
_entity_poly.pdbx_strand_id
1 'polypeptide(L)' 'MDKKLYELVHLARKALKSCHYSRAEKLIKQFHLEALKSKDAEIIELATYALIECRRFHFLSVLHELERIDPIQSLRKELS' A
#
# COMPACT_ATOMS: atom_id res chain seq x y z
N MET A 1 -18.69 -13.33 -1.70
CA MET A 1 -17.76 -12.52 -0.87
C MET A 1 -18.55 -11.80 0.20
N ASP A 2 -18.03 -11.75 1.43
CA ASP A 2 -18.64 -11.06 2.58
C ASP A 2 -18.77 -9.54 2.33
N LYS A 3 -19.89 -8.93 2.73
CA LYS A 3 -20.14 -7.48 2.65
C LYS A 3 -18.98 -6.68 3.26
N LYS A 4 -18.40 -7.16 4.34
CA LYS A 4 -17.28 -6.50 5.03
C LYS A 4 -16.00 -6.48 4.19
N LEU A 5 -15.72 -7.55 3.43
CA LEU A 5 -14.57 -7.57 2.52
C LEU A 5 -14.74 -6.55 1.40
N TYR A 6 -15.94 -6.44 0.82
CA TYR A 6 -16.24 -5.43 -0.20
C TYR A 6 -16.08 -4.00 0.32
N GLU A 7 -16.56 -3.72 1.53
CA GLU A 7 -16.39 -2.41 2.17
C GLU A 7 -14.92 -2.06 2.39
N LEU A 8 -14.11 -3.01 2.87
CA LEU A 8 -12.67 -2.81 3.07
C LEU A 8 -11.95 -2.51 1.74
N VAL A 9 -12.28 -3.25 0.67
CA VAL A 9 -11.75 -3.00 -0.68
C VAL A 9 -12.18 -1.61 -1.18
N HIS A 10 -13.45 -1.24 -1.02
CA HIS A 10 -13.96 0.06 -1.45
C HIS A 10 -13.25 1.22 -0.73
N LEU A 11 -13.11 1.13 0.60
CA LEU A 11 -12.45 2.14 1.40
C LEU A 11 -10.94 2.23 1.08
N ALA A 12 -10.27 1.10 0.90
CA ALA A 12 -8.85 1.08 0.53
C ALA A 12 -8.63 1.77 -0.82
N ARG A 13 -9.46 1.46 -1.83
CA ARG A 13 -9.41 2.12 -3.15
C ARG A 13 -9.64 3.63 -3.04
N LYS A 14 -10.61 4.07 -2.23
CA LYS A 14 -10.87 5.50 -2.02
C LYS A 14 -9.68 6.20 -1.35
N ALA A 15 -9.07 5.57 -0.34
CA ALA A 15 -7.89 6.11 0.33
C ALA A 15 -6.69 6.23 -0.61
N LEU A 16 -6.45 5.23 -1.49
CA LEU A 16 -5.41 5.28 -2.52
C LEU A 16 -5.64 6.42 -3.52
N LYS A 17 -6.87 6.55 -4.04
CA LYS A 17 -7.23 7.62 -5.00
C LYS A 17 -7.05 9.02 -4.43
N SER A 18 -7.21 9.18 -3.11
CA SER A 18 -7.05 10.45 -2.40
C SER A 18 -5.68 10.59 -1.74
N CYS A 19 -4.69 9.77 -2.12
CA CYS A 19 -3.31 9.82 -1.62
C CYS A 19 -3.15 9.68 -0.10
N HIS A 20 -4.15 9.11 0.60
CA HIS A 20 -4.05 8.81 2.04
C HIS A 20 -3.39 7.44 2.26
N TYR A 21 -2.11 7.32 1.91
CA TYR A 21 -1.41 6.03 1.83
C TYR A 21 -1.36 5.27 3.16
N SER A 22 -1.11 5.94 4.29
CA SER A 22 -1.11 5.28 5.61
C SER A 22 -2.49 4.72 5.97
N ARG A 23 -3.58 5.37 5.53
CA ARG A 23 -4.95 4.87 5.72
C ARG A 23 -5.22 3.68 4.81
N ALA A 24 -4.79 3.76 3.55
CA ALA A 24 -4.90 2.65 2.60
C ALA A 24 -4.18 1.40 3.12
N GLU A 25 -2.96 1.54 3.64
CA GLU A 25 -2.19 0.43 4.20
C GLU A 25 -2.91 -0.24 5.38
N LYS A 26 -3.47 0.55 6.31
CA LYS A 26 -4.27 0.02 7.43
C LYS A 26 -5.47 -0.78 6.94
N LEU A 27 -6.19 -0.27 5.92
CA LEU A 27 -7.36 -0.93 5.35
C LEU A 27 -6.99 -2.22 4.61
N ILE A 28 -5.88 -2.23 3.87
CA ILE A 28 -5.37 -3.43 3.18
C ILE A 28 -4.93 -4.49 4.19
N LYS A 29 -4.29 -4.12 5.30
CA LYS A 29 -3.98 -5.04 6.41
C LYS A 29 -5.26 -5.64 7.00
N GLN A 30 -6.29 -4.84 7.25
CA GLN A 30 -7.59 -5.32 7.73
C GLN A 30 -8.29 -6.24 6.73
N PHE A 31 -8.24 -5.92 5.45
CA PHE A 31 -8.75 -6.77 4.37
C PHE A 31 -8.08 -8.14 4.38
N HIS A 32 -6.76 -8.20 4.52
CA HIS A 32 -6.03 -9.47 4.60
C HIS A 32 -6.42 -10.31 5.83
N LEU A 33 -6.53 -9.69 7.01
CA LEU A 33 -6.95 -10.39 8.22
C LEU A 33 -8.38 -10.95 8.11
N GLU A 34 -9.28 -10.21 7.45
CA GLU A 34 -10.65 -10.68 7.24
C GLU A 34 -10.73 -11.76 6.16
N ALA A 35 -9.91 -11.67 5.10
CA ALA A 35 -9.79 -12.70 4.08
C ALA A 35 -9.34 -14.04 4.68
N LEU A 36 -8.37 -14.04 5.61
CA LEU A 36 -7.93 -15.25 6.31
C LEU A 36 -9.06 -15.92 7.10
N LYS A 37 -10.04 -15.16 7.60
CA LYS A 37 -11.21 -15.72 8.31
C LYS A 37 -12.22 -16.37 7.37
N SER A 38 -12.29 -15.91 6.13
CA SER A 38 -13.24 -16.43 5.13
C SER A 38 -12.95 -17.86 4.69
N LYS A 39 -11.70 -18.34 4.89
CA LYS A 39 -11.19 -19.64 4.41
C LYS A 39 -11.31 -19.84 2.89
N ASP A 40 -11.56 -18.77 2.15
CA ASP A 40 -11.60 -18.76 0.69
C ASP A 40 -10.19 -18.51 0.16
N ALA A 41 -9.61 -19.52 -0.47
CA ALA A 41 -8.22 -19.48 -0.93
C ALA A 41 -7.98 -18.37 -1.97
N GLU A 42 -8.95 -18.13 -2.85
CA GLU A 42 -8.83 -17.10 -3.90
C GLU A 42 -8.81 -15.70 -3.28
N ILE A 43 -9.68 -15.45 -2.30
CA ILE A 43 -9.72 -14.17 -1.58
C ILE A 43 -8.42 -13.96 -0.79
N ILE A 44 -7.91 -15.02 -0.15
CA ILE A 44 -6.66 -14.96 0.61
C ILE A 44 -5.48 -14.61 -0.31
N GLU A 45 -5.39 -15.23 -1.48
CA GLU A 45 -4.35 -14.95 -2.47
C GLU A 45 -4.40 -13.49 -2.92
N LEU A 46 -5.58 -12.99 -3.32
CA LEU A 46 -5.78 -11.60 -3.73
C LEU A 46 -5.42 -10.62 -2.62
N ALA A 47 -5.82 -10.90 -1.38
CA ALA A 47 -5.52 -10.04 -0.24
C ALA A 47 -4.03 -10.04 0.13
N THR A 48 -3.36 -11.18 -0.01
CA THR A 48 -1.92 -11.31 0.20
C THR A 48 -1.15 -10.54 -0.85
N TYR A 49 -1.53 -10.67 -2.13
CA TYR A 49 -0.93 -9.92 -3.23
C TYR A 49 -1.09 -8.40 -3.01
N ALA A 50 -2.31 -7.94 -2.69
CA ALA A 50 -2.56 -6.53 -2.39
C ALA A 50 -1.71 -5.99 -1.22
N LEU A 51 -1.46 -6.79 -0.18
CA LEU A 51 -0.60 -6.40 0.94
C LEU A 51 0.87 -6.29 0.53
N ILE A 52 1.37 -7.21 -0.30
CA ILE A 52 2.74 -7.18 -0.83
C ILE A 52 2.94 -5.92 -1.68
N GLU A 53 2.03 -5.65 -2.61
CA GLU A 53 2.10 -4.47 -3.47
C GLU A 53 1.99 -3.16 -2.67
N CYS A 54 1.13 -3.11 -1.64
CA CYS A 54 1.04 -1.96 -0.76
C CYS A 54 2.36 -1.67 -0.04
N ARG A 55 3.09 -2.72 0.38
CA ARG A 55 4.42 -2.58 1.00
C ARG A 55 5.46 -2.11 -0.01
N ARG A 56 5.46 -2.66 -1.23
CA ARG A 56 6.34 -2.21 -2.33
C ARG A 56 6.14 -0.73 -2.64
N PHE A 57 4.90 -0.28 -2.71
CA PHE A 57 4.58 1.14 -2.93
C PHE A 57 5.10 2.04 -1.79
N HIS A 58 5.03 1.56 -0.55
CA HIS A 58 5.60 2.28 0.59
C HIS A 58 7.12 2.48 0.44
N PHE A 59 7.85 1.46 -0.01
CA PHE A 59 9.29 1.59 -0.27
C PHE A 59 9.61 2.61 -1.36
N LEU A 60 8.82 2.69 -2.44
CA LEU A 60 9.00 3.71 -3.48
C LEU A 60 8.75 5.12 -2.93
N SER A 61 7.71 5.29 -2.11
CA SER A 61 7.43 6.58 -1.46
C SER A 61 8.55 6.99 -0.51
N VAL A 62 9.06 6.05 0.30
CA VAL A 62 10.18 6.32 1.22
C VAL A 62 11.46 6.64 0.45
N LEU A 63 11.78 5.87 -0.60
CA LEU A 63 12.94 6.13 -1.47
C LEU A 63 12.88 7.54 -2.06
N HIS A 64 11.72 7.95 -2.57
CA HIS A 64 11.55 9.28 -3.16
C HIS A 64 11.77 10.41 -2.13
N GLU A 65 11.32 10.23 -0.89
CA GLU A 65 11.60 11.22 0.18
C GLU A 65 13.09 11.20 0.59
N LEU A 66 13.72 10.02 0.63
CA LEU A 66 15.16 9.90 0.92
C LEU A 66 16.02 10.57 -0.16
N GLU A 67 15.68 10.41 -1.44
CA GLU A 67 16.36 11.07 -2.57
C GLU A 67 16.26 12.60 -2.50
N ARG A 68 15.12 13.15 -2.03
CA ARG A 68 14.97 14.61 -1.87
C ARG A 68 15.88 15.20 -0.81
N ILE A 69 16.19 14.42 0.23
CA ILE A 69 17.05 14.85 1.33
C ILE A 69 18.50 14.39 1.16
N ASP A 70 18.83 13.67 0.09
CA ASP A 70 20.19 13.19 -0.18
C ASP A 70 21.10 14.36 -0.61
N PRO A 71 22.01 14.84 0.25
CA PRO A 71 22.89 15.95 -0.07
C PRO A 71 23.92 15.58 -1.16
N ILE A 72 24.19 14.30 -1.38
CA ILE A 72 25.09 13.84 -2.46
C ILE A 72 24.42 14.04 -3.82
N GLN A 73 23.09 13.87 -3.88
CA GLN A 73 22.31 14.07 -5.09
C GLN A 73 22.16 15.55 -5.46
N SER A 74 22.09 16.46 -4.47
CA SER A 74 22.15 17.90 -4.73
C SER A 74 23.54 18.33 -5.23
N LEU A 75 24.61 17.81 -4.63
CA LEU A 75 26.00 18.04 -5.07
C LEU A 75 26.25 17.57 -6.51
N ARG A 76 25.68 16.43 -6.94
CA ARG A 76 25.80 15.96 -8.33
C ARG A 76 25.11 16.88 -9.35
N LYS A 77 24.04 17.58 -8.96
CA LYS A 77 23.35 18.53 -9.86
C LYS A 77 24.14 19.83 -10.04
N GLU A 78 24.93 20.24 -9.06
CA GLU A 78 25.77 21.44 -9.15
C GLU A 78 27.05 21.20 -9.97
N LEU A 79 27.49 19.95 -10.06
CA LEU A 79 28.72 19.55 -10.76
C LEU A 79 28.50 19.10 -12.23
N SER A 80 27.27 19.15 -12.73
CA SER A 80 26.89 18.72 -14.10
C SER A 80 26.30 19.86 -14.90
#